data_AF-A0A8D3WS66-F1
#
_entry.id   AF-A0A8D3WS66-F1
#
_cell.length_a   1.000
_cell.length_b   1.000
_cell.length_c   1.000
_cell.angle_alpha   90.00
_cell.angle_beta   90.00
_cell.angle_gamma   90.00
#
_symmetry.space_group_name_H-M   'P 1'
#
loop_
_entity.id
_entity.type
_entity.pdbx_description
1 polymer ?
#
loop_
_entity_poly.entity_id
_entity_poly.type
_entity_poly.pdbx_seq_one_letter_code
_entity_poly.pdbx_strand_id
1 'polypeptide(L)'
;MFELLPDVGLRLPGCAGTLRFGMDERTAQWAVATVADVRDGWVCGARWAFSAQCRGLTLDAYGDTTGRSGGHQDAAGLAGIGLSRGPLTLTGPAACAVVLRGIDLFGYPTAEVSDAFSDSLPPTLRLSGGGLYLTSVSVHAKSVPAES
;
A
#
# COMPACT_ATOMS: atom_id res chain seq x y z
N MET A 1 -8.92 1.53 10.93
CA MET A 1 -7.81 2.23 10.25
C MET A 1 -6.89 1.19 9.65
N PHE A 2 -6.27 1.54 8.54
CA PHE A 2 -5.08 0.88 8.04
C PHE A 2 -3.85 1.63 8.57
N GLU A 3 -2.81 0.92 8.97
CA GLU A 3 -1.57 1.54 9.44
C GLU A 3 -0.40 1.06 8.58
N LEU A 4 0.25 2.02 7.92
CA LEU A 4 1.44 1.81 7.12
C LEU A 4 2.62 1.63 8.07
N LEU A 5 3.29 0.49 7.93
CA LEU A 5 4.48 0.13 8.68
C LEU A 5 5.64 0.05 7.68
N PRO A 6 6.38 1.15 7.45
CA PRO A 6 7.52 1.15 6.54
C PRO A 6 8.46 -0.03 6.86
N ASP A 7 8.94 -0.69 5.82
CA ASP A 7 9.80 -1.89 5.88
C ASP A 7 9.13 -3.18 6.41
N VAL A 8 7.91 -3.10 6.95
CA VAL A 8 7.17 -4.27 7.44
C VAL A 8 5.99 -4.62 6.52
N GLY A 9 5.21 -3.62 6.09
CA GLY A 9 4.01 -3.79 5.25
C GLY A 9 2.83 -2.94 5.74
N LEU A 10 1.66 -3.57 5.87
CA LEU A 10 0.40 -2.91 6.21
C LEU A 10 -0.33 -3.64 7.33
N ARG A 11 -0.64 -2.93 8.41
CA ARG A 11 -1.55 -3.44 9.45
C ARG A 11 -3.00 -3.27 9.00
N LEU A 12 -3.77 -4.35 9.05
CA LEU A 12 -5.17 -4.38 8.66
C LEU A 12 -6.09 -3.92 9.81
N PRO A 13 -7.28 -3.38 9.51
CA PRO A 13 -8.24 -2.96 10.53
C PRO A 13 -8.77 -4.14 11.35
N GLY A 14 -9.25 -3.86 12.57
CA GLY A 14 -10.06 -4.82 13.34
C GLY A 14 -9.32 -6.06 13.84
N CYS A 15 -8.05 -5.92 14.25
CA CYS A 15 -7.22 -7.03 14.74
C CYS A 15 -6.97 -8.15 13.72
N ALA A 16 -7.20 -7.90 12.42
CA ALA A 16 -6.96 -8.83 11.32
C ALA A 16 -5.48 -9.15 11.04
N GLY A 17 -4.56 -8.59 11.84
CA GLY A 17 -3.13 -8.82 11.72
C GLY A 17 -2.45 -7.85 10.74
N THR A 18 -1.31 -8.30 10.20
CA THR A 18 -0.44 -7.49 9.35
C THR A 18 -0.18 -8.24 8.05
N LEU A 19 -0.46 -7.58 6.93
CA LEU A 19 -0.01 -7.97 5.62
C LEU A 19 1.47 -7.58 5.50
N ARG A 20 2.36 -8.58 5.60
CA ARG A 20 3.80 -8.37 5.70
C ARG A 20 4.49 -8.58 4.35
N PHE A 21 5.50 -7.77 4.06
CA PHE A 21 6.38 -8.01 2.93
C PHE A 21 7.01 -9.41 3.02
N GLY A 22 7.16 -10.06 1.87
CA GLY A 22 7.66 -11.44 1.75
C GLY A 22 6.63 -12.54 1.99
N MET A 23 5.37 -12.21 2.32
CA MET A 23 4.30 -13.22 2.38
C MET A 23 3.99 -13.80 0.99
N ASP A 24 3.71 -15.10 0.92
CA ASP A 24 3.20 -15.71 -0.30
C ASP A 24 1.77 -15.22 -0.62
N GLU A 25 1.36 -15.39 -1.87
CA GLU A 25 0.06 -14.97 -2.38
C GLU A 25 -1.11 -15.45 -1.51
N ARG A 26 -1.14 -16.75 -1.17
CA ARG A 26 -2.26 -17.36 -0.46
C ARG A 26 -2.37 -16.79 0.95
N THR A 27 -1.26 -16.69 1.66
CA THR A 27 -1.22 -16.11 3.00
C THR A 27 -1.64 -14.64 2.99
N ALA A 28 -1.18 -13.88 1.99
CA ALA A 28 -1.56 -12.47 1.81
C ALA A 28 -3.06 -12.30 1.52
N GLN A 29 -3.62 -13.08 0.59
CA GLN A 29 -5.05 -13.07 0.28
C GLN A 29 -5.90 -13.45 1.49
N TRP A 30 -5.50 -14.49 2.23
CA TRP A 30 -6.22 -14.91 3.44
C TRP A 30 -6.24 -13.83 4.52
N ALA A 31 -5.14 -13.12 4.75
CA ALA A 31 -5.12 -12.01 5.69
C ALA A 31 -6.12 -10.92 5.30
N VAL A 32 -6.18 -10.54 4.02
CA VAL A 32 -7.08 -9.49 3.52
C VAL A 32 -8.54 -9.96 3.46
N ALA A 33 -8.79 -11.24 3.17
CA ALA A 33 -10.13 -11.83 3.13
C ALA A 33 -10.88 -11.71 4.48
N THR A 34 -10.16 -11.53 5.59
CA THR A 34 -10.79 -11.28 6.91
C THR A 34 -11.44 -9.90 7.03
N VAL A 35 -11.07 -8.94 6.17
CA VAL A 35 -11.54 -7.54 6.24
C VAL A 35 -12.25 -7.05 4.98
N ALA A 36 -12.09 -7.73 3.84
CA ALA A 36 -12.68 -7.35 2.57
C ALA A 36 -12.76 -8.53 1.59
N ASP A 37 -13.66 -8.41 0.59
CA ASP A 37 -13.72 -9.33 -0.55
C ASP A 37 -12.48 -9.18 -1.42
N VAL A 38 -11.74 -10.26 -1.63
CA VAL A 38 -10.49 -10.30 -2.41
C VAL A 38 -10.80 -10.68 -3.84
N ARG A 39 -10.26 -9.93 -4.79
CA ARG A 39 -10.42 -10.16 -6.22
C ARG A 39 -9.07 -10.22 -6.90
N ASP A 40 -8.97 -11.09 -7.90
CA ASP A 40 -7.78 -11.15 -8.73
C ASP A 40 -7.48 -9.79 -9.36
N GLY A 41 -6.19 -9.45 -9.36
CA GLY A 41 -5.67 -8.21 -9.91
C GLY A 41 -4.57 -8.50 -10.92
N TRP A 42 -4.07 -7.44 -11.53
CA TRP A 42 -2.93 -7.54 -12.43
C TRP A 42 -2.01 -6.34 -12.25
N VAL A 43 -0.73 -6.61 -12.08
CA VAL A 43 0.35 -5.62 -12.06
C VAL A 43 1.42 -6.09 -13.01
N CYS A 44 1.84 -5.20 -13.91
CA CYS A 44 2.89 -5.50 -14.88
C CYS A 44 4.17 -5.92 -14.16
N GLY A 45 4.71 -7.09 -14.52
CA GLY A 45 5.94 -7.62 -13.93
C GLY A 45 5.75 -8.32 -12.58
N ALA A 46 4.56 -8.29 -11.98
CA ALA A 46 4.26 -9.13 -10.81
C ALA A 46 3.78 -10.51 -11.26
N ARG A 47 4.19 -11.56 -10.54
CA ARG A 47 3.68 -12.91 -10.78
C ARG A 47 2.26 -13.09 -10.29
N TRP A 48 1.90 -12.38 -9.24
CA TRP A 48 0.55 -12.35 -8.69
C TRP A 48 0.19 -10.95 -8.19
N ALA A 49 -1.10 -10.65 -8.24
CA ALA A 49 -1.66 -9.43 -7.71
C ALA A 49 -3.12 -9.65 -7.34
N PHE A 50 -3.61 -8.92 -6.33
CA PHE A 50 -5.01 -8.90 -5.97
C PHE A 50 -5.43 -7.51 -5.51
N SER A 51 -6.74 -7.27 -5.53
CA SER A 51 -7.37 -6.06 -5.01
C SER A 51 -8.47 -6.41 -4.02
N ALA A 52 -8.77 -5.50 -3.10
CA ALA A 52 -9.87 -5.64 -2.17
C ALA A 52 -10.48 -4.28 -1.83
N GLN A 53 -11.81 -4.20 -1.76
CA GLN A 53 -12.50 -2.97 -1.38
C GLN A 53 -12.89 -3.00 0.08
N CYS A 54 -12.44 -2.01 0.84
CA CYS A 54 -12.73 -1.89 2.27
C CYS A 54 -13.12 -0.45 2.61
N ARG A 55 -14.37 -0.24 3.02
CA ARG A 55 -14.86 1.04 3.59
C ARG A 55 -14.51 2.28 2.75
N GLY A 56 -14.71 2.20 1.44
CA GLY A 56 -14.43 3.30 0.51
C GLY A 56 -12.96 3.45 0.09
N LEU A 57 -12.11 2.50 0.47
CA LEU A 57 -10.74 2.37 -0.02
C LEU A 57 -10.61 1.13 -0.90
N THR A 58 -9.71 1.20 -1.87
CA THR A 58 -9.19 0.03 -2.59
C THR A 58 -7.80 -0.27 -2.06
N LEU A 59 -7.60 -1.51 -1.62
CA LEU A 59 -6.29 -2.08 -1.32
C LEU A 59 -5.83 -2.86 -2.55
N ASP A 60 -4.63 -2.58 -3.03
CA ASP A 60 -3.97 -3.33 -4.10
C ASP A 60 -2.70 -3.95 -3.52
N ALA A 61 -2.44 -5.22 -3.82
CA ALA A 61 -1.27 -5.93 -3.33
C ALA A 61 -0.68 -6.78 -4.45
N TYR A 62 0.64 -6.84 -4.53
CA TYR A 62 1.34 -7.66 -5.53
C TYR A 62 2.68 -8.16 -5.00
N GLY A 63 3.16 -9.26 -5.57
CA GLY A 63 4.40 -9.90 -5.16
C GLY A 63 5.09 -10.66 -6.28
N ASP A 64 6.24 -11.23 -5.94
CA ASP A 64 7.08 -12.03 -6.83
C ASP A 64 7.33 -11.30 -8.16
N THR A 65 7.87 -10.09 -8.06
CA THR A 65 8.10 -9.23 -9.21
C THR A 65 9.31 -9.71 -10.00
N THR A 66 9.15 -9.99 -11.29
CA THR A 66 10.26 -10.29 -12.20
C THR A 66 10.79 -9.02 -12.84
N GLY A 67 12.08 -8.76 -12.69
CA GLY A 67 12.75 -7.58 -13.24
C GLY A 67 12.51 -7.36 -14.74
N ARG A 68 11.93 -6.20 -15.10
CA ARG A 68 12.11 -5.63 -16.45
C ARG A 68 12.88 -4.32 -16.37
N SER A 69 14.02 -4.33 -17.06
CA SER A 69 14.81 -3.19 -17.55
C SER A 69 15.47 -2.25 -16.55
N GLY A 70 15.28 -2.41 -15.23
CA GLY A 70 15.89 -1.51 -14.24
C GLY A 70 16.31 -2.23 -12.97
N GLY A 71 17.52 -2.80 -12.98
CA GLY A 71 18.44 -2.97 -11.83
C GLY A 71 17.99 -3.58 -10.49
N HIS A 72 16.72 -3.95 -10.29
CA HIS A 72 16.21 -4.36 -8.98
C HIS A 72 15.88 -5.85 -9.00
N GLN A 73 16.45 -6.59 -8.03
CA GLN A 73 16.24 -8.02 -7.85
C GLN A 73 14.76 -8.36 -7.57
N ASP A 74 14.39 -9.60 -7.90
CA ASP A 74 13.10 -10.16 -7.59
C ASP A 74 12.89 -10.20 -6.06
N ALA A 75 11.82 -9.57 -5.57
CA ALA A 75 11.39 -9.74 -4.19
C ALA A 75 10.51 -10.99 -4.11
N ALA A 76 11.01 -12.03 -3.44
CA ALA A 76 10.21 -13.21 -3.15
C ALA A 76 9.05 -12.84 -2.20
N GLY A 77 7.82 -13.20 -2.56
CA GLY A 77 6.59 -12.87 -1.86
C GLY A 77 6.10 -11.45 -2.09
N LEU A 78 5.23 -10.97 -1.19
CA LEU A 78 4.59 -9.66 -1.26
C LEU A 78 5.64 -8.55 -1.34
N ALA A 79 5.59 -7.77 -2.42
CA ALA A 79 6.57 -6.76 -2.77
C ALA A 79 6.01 -5.34 -2.69
N GLY A 80 4.72 -5.15 -2.92
CA GLY A 80 4.09 -3.82 -2.90
C GLY A 80 2.66 -3.85 -2.41
N ILE A 81 2.28 -2.78 -1.70
CA ILE A 81 0.93 -2.56 -1.19
C ILE A 81 0.52 -1.13 -1.53
N GLY A 82 -0.63 -0.97 -2.17
CA GLY A 82 -1.28 0.29 -2.48
C GLY A 82 -2.58 0.45 -1.70
N LEU A 83 -2.86 1.66 -1.25
CA LEU A 83 -4.17 2.09 -0.77
C LEU A 83 -4.59 3.29 -1.60
N SER A 84 -5.77 3.22 -2.19
CA SER A 84 -6.35 4.32 -2.94
C SER A 84 -7.76 4.60 -2.50
N ARG A 85 -8.18 5.85 -2.71
CA ARG A 85 -9.53 6.29 -2.42
C ARG A 85 -10.49 5.80 -3.50
N GLY A 86 -11.66 5.31 -3.09
CA GLY A 86 -12.72 4.98 -4.02
C GLY A 86 -13.20 6.24 -4.77
N PRO A 87 -13.62 6.15 -6.04
CA PRO A 87 -13.97 7.30 -6.88
C PRO A 87 -15.03 8.24 -6.28
N LEU A 88 -15.98 7.69 -5.52
CA LEU A 88 -17.07 8.44 -4.90
C LEU A 88 -16.64 9.22 -3.64
N THR A 89 -15.42 9.00 -3.15
CA THR A 89 -14.94 9.63 -1.90
C THR A 89 -14.06 10.85 -2.14
N LEU A 90 -13.80 11.27 -3.39
CA LEU A 90 -12.77 12.24 -3.74
C LEU A 90 -13.01 13.70 -3.26
N THR A 91 -14.17 14.03 -2.70
CA THR A 91 -14.56 15.40 -2.33
C THR A 91 -14.42 15.74 -0.84
N GLY A 92 -14.03 14.80 0.03
CA GLY A 92 -13.89 15.02 1.48
C GLY A 92 -12.81 14.14 2.12
N PRO A 93 -12.78 13.94 3.44
CA PRO A 93 -11.93 12.94 4.11
C PRO A 93 -12.36 11.50 3.80
N ALA A 94 -11.44 10.53 3.87
CA ALA A 94 -11.78 9.11 3.71
C ALA A 94 -12.54 8.55 4.93
N ALA A 95 -13.48 7.63 4.72
CA ALA A 95 -14.25 7.00 5.80
C ALA A 95 -13.41 6.01 6.65
N CYS A 96 -12.28 5.55 6.14
CA CYS A 96 -11.31 4.73 6.86
C CYS A 96 -9.95 5.43 6.84
N ALA A 97 -9.42 5.73 8.02
CA ALA A 97 -8.12 6.36 8.16
C ALA A 97 -6.99 5.46 7.62
N VAL A 98 -6.04 6.06 6.92
CA VAL A 98 -4.80 5.43 6.45
C VAL A 98 -3.64 6.13 7.15
N VAL A 99 -3.09 5.48 8.16
CA VAL A 99 -2.21 6.11 9.13
C VAL A 99 -0.75 5.80 8.85
N LEU A 100 0.10 6.82 8.87
CA LEU A 100 1.55 6.70 8.91
C LEU A 100 2.06 7.48 10.12
N ARG A 101 2.76 6.79 11.05
CA ARG A 101 3.32 7.42 12.27
C ARG A 101 2.30 8.27 13.06
N GLY A 102 1.05 7.80 13.12
CA GLY A 102 -0.04 8.48 13.82
C GLY A 102 -0.79 9.55 13.02
N ILE A 103 -0.37 9.88 11.79
CA ILE A 103 -1.02 10.88 10.93
C ILE A 103 -1.91 10.16 9.89
N ASP A 104 -3.17 10.57 9.78
CA ASP A 104 -4.09 10.07 8.75
C ASP A 104 -3.84 10.75 7.39
N LEU A 105 -3.23 10.02 6.46
CA LEU A 105 -2.83 10.53 5.15
C LEU A 105 -4.00 10.94 4.26
N PHE A 106 -5.20 10.38 4.47
CA PHE A 106 -6.41 10.73 3.70
C PHE A 106 -7.40 11.61 4.48
N GLY A 107 -7.04 11.98 5.70
CA GLY A 107 -7.84 12.86 6.56
C GLY A 107 -7.56 14.35 6.38
N TYR A 108 -6.38 14.70 5.85
CA TYR A 108 -5.89 16.08 5.73
C TYR A 108 -5.55 16.46 4.29
N PRO A 109 -5.56 17.76 3.96
CA PRO A 109 -5.14 18.24 2.65
C PRO A 109 -3.72 17.79 2.28
N THR A 110 -3.47 17.58 0.98
CA THR A 110 -2.18 17.14 0.43
C THR A 110 -1.02 17.99 0.92
N ALA A 111 -1.21 19.32 0.97
CA ALA A 111 -0.18 20.26 1.44
C ALA A 111 0.22 19.99 2.89
N GLU A 112 -0.75 19.86 3.80
CA GLU A 112 -0.50 19.61 5.21
C GLU A 112 0.20 18.27 5.45
N VAL A 113 -0.22 17.22 4.72
CA VAL A 113 0.45 15.91 4.80
C VAL A 113 1.87 15.99 4.25
N SER A 114 2.08 16.72 3.16
CA SER A 114 3.41 16.86 2.55
C SER A 114 4.36 17.62 3.47
N ASP A 115 3.88 18.70 4.10
CA ASP A 115 4.64 19.48 5.07
C ASP A 115 5.00 18.66 6.32
N ALA A 116 4.10 17.79 6.79
CA ALA A 116 4.38 16.92 7.93
C ALA A 116 5.47 15.85 7.65
N PHE A 117 5.72 15.51 6.38
CA PHE A 117 6.62 14.43 5.98
C PHE A 117 7.79 14.85 5.07
N SER A 118 7.96 16.15 4.78
CA SER A 118 8.88 16.71 3.77
C SER A 118 10.27 16.05 3.74
N ASP A 119 10.90 15.89 4.91
CA ASP A 119 12.25 15.34 5.05
C ASP A 119 12.29 13.93 5.67
N SER A 120 11.12 13.36 5.99
CA SER A 120 11.04 12.13 6.81
C SER A 120 10.31 10.97 6.15
N LEU A 121 9.86 11.14 4.90
CA LEU A 121 9.18 10.09 4.15
C LEU A 121 10.15 8.92 3.87
N PRO A 122 9.78 7.68 4.23
CA PRO A 122 10.60 6.52 3.89
C PRO A 122 10.77 6.37 2.37
N PRO A 123 11.95 5.96 1.88
CA PRO A 123 12.22 5.82 0.45
C PRO A 123 11.40 4.71 -0.22
N THR A 124 10.81 3.82 0.57
CA THR A 124 9.90 2.76 0.15
C THR A 124 8.46 3.22 0.00
N LEU A 125 8.14 4.46 0.40
CA LEU A 125 6.79 4.99 0.40
C LEU A 125 6.62 6.02 -0.71
N ARG A 126 5.46 6.01 -1.37
CA ARG A 126 5.07 6.99 -2.40
C ARG A 126 3.69 7.50 -2.07
N LEU A 127 3.59 8.82 -1.96
CA LEU A 127 2.31 9.53 -1.85
C LEU A 127 1.91 10.01 -3.25
N SER A 128 0.62 10.02 -3.54
CA SER A 128 0.10 10.54 -4.81
C SER A 128 -1.23 11.25 -4.60
N GLY A 129 -1.36 12.39 -5.24
CA GLY A 129 -2.54 13.25 -5.20
C GLY A 129 -2.34 14.42 -6.14
N GLY A 130 -3.37 14.76 -6.92
CA GLY A 130 -3.36 15.89 -7.86
C GLY A 130 -4.29 17.04 -7.47
N GLY A 131 -4.89 16.97 -6.28
CA GLY A 131 -5.89 17.92 -5.80
C GLY A 131 -5.77 18.19 -4.31
N LEU A 132 -6.87 18.64 -3.70
CA LEU A 132 -6.90 19.06 -2.30
C LEU A 132 -6.47 17.97 -1.32
N TYR A 133 -6.76 16.70 -1.62
CA TYR A 133 -6.41 15.55 -0.78
C TYR A 133 -5.58 14.53 -1.56
N LEU A 134 -4.76 13.77 -0.84
CA LEU A 134 -4.09 12.59 -1.40
C LEU A 134 -5.14 11.59 -1.89
N THR A 135 -4.86 10.95 -3.02
CA THR A 135 -5.75 9.97 -3.65
C THR A 135 -5.23 8.56 -3.51
N SER A 136 -3.91 8.39 -3.39
CA SER A 136 -3.30 7.10 -3.14
C SER A 136 -1.98 7.20 -2.37
N VAL A 137 -1.64 6.10 -1.71
CA VAL A 137 -0.34 5.84 -1.09
C VAL A 137 0.07 4.43 -1.45
N SER A 138 1.35 4.22 -1.70
CA SER A 138 1.92 2.88 -1.84
C SER A 138 3.18 2.72 -0.99
N VAL A 139 3.40 1.51 -0.51
CA VAL A 139 4.59 1.11 0.24
C VAL A 139 5.15 -0.16 -0.38
N HIS A 140 6.46 -0.18 -0.55
CA HIS A 140 7.19 -1.22 -1.25
C HIS A 140 8.20 -1.90 -0.33
N ALA A 141 8.47 -3.17 -0.56
CA ALA A 141 9.60 -3.83 0.07
C ALA A 141 10.89 -3.12 -0.34
N LYS A 142 11.88 -3.07 0.55
CA LYS A 142 13.21 -2.57 0.19
C LYS A 142 13.79 -3.49 -0.88
N SER A 143 14.24 -2.90 -1.98
CA SER A 143 15.02 -3.63 -2.98
C SER A 143 16.37 -4.01 -2.37
N VAL A 144 16.74 -5.28 -2.46
CA VAL A 144 18.12 -5.71 -2.17
C VAL A 144 18.94 -5.47 -3.45
N PRO A 145 20.09 -4.77 -3.37
CA PRO A 145 20.98 -4.65 -4.51
C PRO A 145 21.54 -6.04 -4.86
N ALA A 146 21.61 -6.36 -6.15
CA ALA A 146 22.31 -7.57 -6.57
C ALA A 146 23.80 -7.48 -6.21
N GLU A 147 24.28 -8.44 -5.42
CA GLU A 147 25.71 -8.71 -5.34
C GLU A 147 26.18 -9.11 -6.75
N SER A 148 27.20 -8.39 -7.25
CA SER A 148 27.77 -8.54 -8.59
C SER A 148 28.73 -9.72 -8.68
#